data_AF-A0A1M5BJ12-F1
#
_entry.id   AF-A0A1M5BJ12-F1
#
_cell.length_a   1.000
_cell.length_b   1.000
_cell.length_c   1.000
_cell.angle_alpha   90.00
_cell.angle_beta   90.00
_cell.angle_gamma   90.00
#
_symmetry.space_group_name_H-M   'P 1'
#
loop_
_entity.id
_entity.type
_entity.pdbx_description
1 polymer ?
#
loop_
_entity_poly.entity_id
_entity_poly.type
_entity_poly.pdbx_seq_one_letter_code
_entity_poly.pdbx_strand_id
1 'polypeptide(L)'
;MKTKAKISIQNLPVSSVCKQCGRELPQEFFYVNRQTQCLDIYCKGCRKEIGRRRYNSGSWIRKEQRDKYSYLVITQVEDPIVRMELILHALKVVRQSVKHKRMKILEEEANRTDYV
;
A
#
# COMPACT_ATOMS: atom_id res chain seq x y z
N MET A 1 -11.74 -20.60 -27.38
CA MET A 1 -11.51 -19.22 -27.85
C MET A 1 -12.23 -18.28 -26.90
N LYS A 2 -11.53 -17.61 -25.98
CA LYS A 2 -12.14 -16.66 -25.05
C LYS A 2 -12.18 -15.29 -25.74
N THR A 3 -13.35 -14.91 -26.23
CA THR A 3 -13.62 -13.58 -26.79
C THR A 3 -13.38 -12.53 -25.71
N LYS A 4 -12.29 -11.78 -25.84
CA LYS A 4 -12.04 -10.57 -25.06
C LYS A 4 -13.00 -9.49 -25.58
N ALA A 5 -14.18 -9.40 -24.98
CA ALA A 5 -15.03 -8.23 -25.11
C ALA A 5 -14.28 -7.06 -24.45
N LYS A 6 -13.75 -6.15 -25.26
CA LYS A 6 -13.32 -4.82 -24.82
C LYS A 6 -14.60 -4.08 -24.43
N ILE A 7 -14.94 -4.10 -23.14
CA ILE A 7 -16.09 -3.34 -22.63
C ILE A 7 -15.74 -1.86 -22.71
N SER A 8 -16.50 -1.18 -23.57
CA SER A 8 -16.50 0.25 -23.83
C SER A 8 -16.69 1.06 -22.54
N ILE A 9 -16.12 2.26 -22.51
CA ILE A 9 -16.09 3.23 -21.38
C ILE A 9 -17.48 3.76 -20.97
N GLN A 10 -18.59 3.21 -21.48
CA GLN A 10 -19.87 3.92 -21.55
C GLN A 10 -21.00 3.45 -20.62
N ASN A 11 -20.79 2.56 -19.64
CA ASN A 11 -21.90 2.16 -18.76
C ASN A 11 -21.47 1.91 -17.31
N LEU A 12 -20.94 2.93 -16.64
CA LEU A 12 -20.95 2.93 -15.17
C LEU A 12 -22.27 3.54 -14.71
N PRO A 13 -23.02 2.88 -13.80
CA PRO A 13 -24.30 3.40 -13.36
C PRO A 13 -24.10 4.73 -12.62
N VAL A 14 -24.95 5.72 -12.93
CA VAL A 14 -24.90 7.09 -12.39
C VAL A 14 -24.98 7.08 -10.86
N SER A 15 -25.73 6.11 -10.31
CA SER A 15 -25.87 5.83 -8.89
C SER A 15 -25.69 4.34 -8.60
N SER A 16 -25.33 4.00 -7.36
CA SER A 16 -25.28 2.62 -6.89
C SER A 16 -25.64 2.53 -5.41
N VAL A 17 -26.11 1.37 -4.98
CA VAL A 17 -26.50 1.12 -3.59
C VAL A 17 -25.33 0.53 -2.81
N CYS A 18 -24.92 1.23 -1.76
CA CYS A 18 -23.88 0.73 -0.87
C CYS A 18 -24.42 -0.44 -0.02
N LYS A 19 -23.74 -1.59 -0.07
CA LYS A 19 -24.13 -2.79 0.71
C LYS A 19 -24.10 -2.60 2.23
N GLN A 20 -23.36 -1.61 2.74
CA GLN A 20 -23.22 -1.38 4.18
C GLN A 20 -24.26 -0.41 4.75
N CYS A 21 -24.48 0.73 4.10
CA CYS A 21 -25.44 1.73 4.59
C CYS A 21 -26.80 1.67 3.90
N GLY A 22 -26.94 0.86 2.84
CA GLY A 22 -28.19 0.69 2.08
C GLY A 22 -28.62 1.91 1.26
N ARG A 23 -27.84 3.01 1.28
CA ARG A 23 -28.17 4.24 0.55
C ARG A 23 -27.78 4.11 -0.91
N GLU A 24 -28.66 4.57 -1.79
CA GLU A 24 -28.33 4.90 -3.17
C GLU A 24 -27.54 6.20 -3.20
N LEU A 25 -26.36 6.17 -3.81
CA LEU A 25 -25.45 7.30 -3.86
C LEU A 25 -24.89 7.47 -5.28
N PRO A 26 -24.52 8.69 -5.68
CA PRO A 26 -23.85 8.93 -6.96
C PRO A 26 -22.53 8.17 -7.09
N GLN A 27 -22.13 7.90 -8.32
CA GLN A 27 -20.86 7.24 -8.66
C GLN A 27 -19.64 7.87 -7.98
N GLU A 28 -19.59 9.20 -7.76
CA GLU A 28 -18.43 9.84 -7.13
C GLU A 28 -18.19 9.36 -5.68
N PHE A 29 -19.20 8.80 -5.03
CA PHE A 29 -19.10 8.25 -3.69
C PHE A 29 -18.56 6.83 -3.64
N PHE A 30 -18.21 6.23 -4.78
CA PHE A 30 -17.67 4.88 -4.88
C PHE A 30 -16.26 4.88 -5.49
N TYR A 31 -15.47 3.87 -5.17
CA TYR A 31 -14.22 3.62 -5.90
C TYR A 31 -14.52 2.88 -7.20
N VAL A 32 -13.76 3.15 -8.25
CA VAL A 32 -13.86 2.42 -9.52
C VAL A 32 -12.71 1.41 -9.58
N ASN A 33 -13.03 0.14 -9.79
CA ASN A 33 -12.00 -0.88 -10.02
C ASN A 33 -11.41 -0.68 -11.43
N ARG A 34 -10.10 -0.38 -11.50
CA ARG A 34 -9.42 -0.12 -12.77
C ARG A 34 -9.43 -1.31 -13.73
N GLN A 35 -9.43 -2.55 -13.23
CA GLN A 35 -9.42 -3.76 -14.05
C GLN A 35 -10.80 -4.10 -14.60
N THR A 36 -11.83 -4.07 -13.73
CA THR A 36 -13.18 -4.49 -14.11
C THR A 36 -14.06 -3.34 -14.59
N GLN A 37 -13.65 -2.09 -14.38
CA GLN A 37 -14.46 -0.90 -14.60
C GLN A 37 -15.84 -1.05 -13.93
N CYS A 38 -15.84 -1.43 -12.66
CA CYS A 38 -17.06 -1.53 -11.85
C CYS A 38 -16.94 -0.66 -10.61
N LEU A 39 -18.07 -0.15 -10.13
CA LEU A 39 -18.15 0.50 -8.83
C LEU A 39 -17.92 -0.52 -7.72
N ASP A 40 -17.26 -0.05 -6.67
CA ASP A 40 -17.14 -0.78 -5.43
C ASP A 40 -18.52 -1.04 -4.82
N ILE A 41 -18.69 -2.18 -4.16
CA ILE A 41 -19.94 -2.55 -3.48
C ILE A 41 -20.19 -1.71 -2.21
N TYR A 42 -19.18 -0.99 -1.75
CA TYR A 42 -19.25 -0.09 -0.59
C TYR A 42 -18.87 1.33 -1.00
N CYS A 43 -19.62 2.32 -0.50
CA CYS A 43 -19.23 3.72 -0.69
C CYS A 43 -17.92 4.05 0.06
N LYS A 44 -17.22 5.09 -0.38
CA LYS A 44 -15.96 5.60 0.19
C LYS A 44 -16.05 5.80 1.71
N GLY A 45 -17.18 6.34 2.20
CA GLY A 45 -17.43 6.52 3.64
C GLY A 45 -17.48 5.20 4.41
N CYS A 46 -18.25 4.22 3.91
CA CYS A 46 -18.33 2.89 4.52
C CYS A 46 -17.00 2.13 4.42
N ARG A 47 -16.27 2.24 3.30
CA ARG A 47 -14.92 1.69 3.16
C ARG A 47 -13.97 2.22 4.22
N LYS A 48 -13.97 3.54 4.43
CA LYS A 48 -13.14 4.20 5.45
C LYS A 48 -13.47 3.70 6.84
N GLU A 49 -14.76 3.59 7.18
CA GLU A 49 -15.22 3.14 8.48
C GLU A 49 -14.93 1.64 8.73
N ILE A 50 -15.17 0.77 7.75
CA ILE A 50 -14.78 -0.64 7.80
C ILE A 50 -13.27 -0.77 8.00
N GLY A 51 -12.47 0.03 7.28
CA GLY A 51 -11.02 0.11 7.43
C GLY A 51 -10.61 0.50 8.86
N ARG A 52 -11.19 1.57 9.41
CA ARG A 52 -10.96 2.01 10.80
C ARG A 52 -11.31 0.92 11.80
N ARG A 53 -12.47 0.27 11.67
CA ARG A 53 -12.87 -0.84 12.55
C ARG A 53 -11.91 -2.02 12.49
N ARG A 54 -11.42 -2.39 11.30
CA ARG A 54 -10.40 -3.46 11.15
C ARG A 54 -9.07 -3.08 11.80
N TYR A 55 -8.67 -1.82 11.65
CA TYR A 55 -7.45 -1.31 12.27
C TYR A 55 -7.57 -1.31 13.80
N ASN A 56 -8.64 -0.72 14.34
CA ASN A 56 -8.88 -0.59 15.78
C ASN A 56 -9.16 -1.93 16.46
N SER A 57 -9.77 -2.90 15.78
CA SER A 57 -10.01 -4.23 16.33
C SER A 57 -8.73 -5.08 16.47
N GLY A 58 -7.56 -4.56 16.08
CA GLY A 58 -6.32 -5.32 16.01
C GLY A 58 -6.40 -6.50 15.03
N SER A 59 -7.47 -6.58 14.23
CA SER A 59 -7.72 -7.67 13.29
C SER A 59 -6.70 -7.73 12.16
N TRP A 60 -6.04 -6.61 11.86
CA TRP A 60 -4.92 -6.55 10.91
C TRP A 60 -3.63 -7.18 11.46
N ILE A 61 -3.52 -7.33 12.79
CA ILE A 61 -2.40 -7.97 13.49
C ILE A 61 -2.75 -9.45 13.80
N ARG A 62 -3.83 -10.01 13.26
CA ARG A 62 -4.24 -11.38 13.57
C ARG A 62 -3.20 -12.38 13.08
N LYS A 63 -2.40 -12.85 14.03
CA LYS A 63 -1.72 -14.16 14.19
C LYS A 63 -0.83 -14.66 13.03
N GLU A 64 -1.24 -14.57 11.77
CA GLU A 64 -0.49 -15.06 10.60
C GLU A 64 0.82 -14.31 10.32
N GLN A 65 1.06 -13.14 10.93
CA GLN A 65 2.32 -12.42 10.75
C GLN A 65 3.38 -12.70 11.82
N ARG A 66 3.01 -13.23 13.00
CA ARG A 66 4.04 -13.58 14.00
C ARG A 66 4.84 -14.82 13.59
N ASP A 67 4.19 -15.78 12.93
CA ASP A 67 4.83 -17.05 12.52
C ASP A 67 5.41 -17.03 11.08
N LYS A 68 5.29 -15.92 10.33
CA LYS A 68 5.59 -15.89 8.89
C LYS A 68 6.89 -15.19 8.50
N TYR A 69 7.50 -14.43 9.40
CA TYR A 69 8.76 -13.77 9.07
C TYR A 69 9.94 -14.69 9.43
N SER A 70 10.62 -15.20 8.41
CA SER A 70 11.92 -15.89 8.57
C SER A 70 13.06 -14.92 8.94
N TYR A 71 12.74 -13.66 9.26
CA TYR A 71 13.69 -12.59 9.52
C TYR A 71 13.26 -11.75 10.71
N LEU A 72 14.24 -11.13 11.36
CA LEU A 72 14.04 -10.31 12.55
C LEU A 72 13.20 -9.07 12.24
N VAL A 73 12.12 -8.88 13.01
CA VAL A 73 11.31 -7.66 12.98
C VAL A 73 11.67 -6.82 14.22
N ILE A 74 12.44 -5.76 14.03
CA ILE A 74 13.00 -4.95 15.13
C ILE A 74 11.92 -4.47 16.11
N THR A 75 10.75 -4.07 15.61
CA THR A 75 9.63 -3.60 16.46
C THR A 75 8.99 -4.70 17.32
N GLN A 76 9.24 -5.97 17.01
CA GLN A 76 8.75 -7.13 17.79
C GLN A 76 9.75 -7.61 18.85
N VAL A 77 10.96 -7.06 18.88
CA VAL A 77 11.96 -7.39 19.92
C VAL A 77 11.45 -6.89 21.27
N GLU A 78 11.34 -7.80 22.25
CA GLU A 78 10.76 -7.50 23.57
C GLU A 78 11.68 -6.60 24.39
N ASP A 79 12.98 -6.91 24.42
CA ASP A 79 13.98 -6.13 25.16
C ASP A 79 14.12 -4.72 24.54
N PRO A 80 13.81 -3.65 25.32
CA PRO A 80 13.85 -2.28 24.83
C PRO A 80 15.27 -1.81 24.47
N ILE A 81 16.30 -2.28 25.17
CA ILE A 81 17.69 -1.89 24.93
C ILE A 81 18.15 -2.50 23.60
N VAL A 82 17.98 -3.81 23.43
CA VAL A 82 18.34 -4.51 22.18
C VAL A 82 17.55 -3.94 21.00
N ARG A 83 16.25 -3.67 21.19
CA ARG A 83 15.42 -3.03 20.16
C ARG A 83 15.97 -1.67 19.75
N MET A 84 16.39 -0.84 20.71
CA MET A 84 16.98 0.47 20.43
C MET A 84 18.29 0.34 19.65
N GLU A 85 19.18 -0.56 20.06
CA GLU A 85 20.44 -0.81 19.37
C GLU A 85 20.24 -1.21 17.90
N LEU A 86 19.28 -2.11 17.65
CA LEU A 86 18.93 -2.54 16.30
C LEU A 86 18.35 -1.39 15.45
N ILE A 87 17.52 -0.52 16.04
CA ILE A 87 17.01 0.69 15.37
C ILE A 87 18.18 1.60 14.96
N LEU A 88 19.09 1.87 15.89
CA LEU A 88 20.25 2.73 15.63
C LEU A 88 21.17 2.14 14.56
N HIS A 89 21.39 0.83 14.60
CA HIS A 89 22.15 0.12 13.59
C HIS A 89 21.50 0.23 12.21
N ALA A 90 20.19 -0.05 12.10
CA ALA A 90 19.45 0.06 10.85
C ALA A 90 19.53 1.48 10.27
N LEU A 91 19.37 2.51 11.10
CA LEU A 91 19.52 3.91 10.68
C LEU A 91 20.92 4.21 10.14
N LYS A 92 21.96 3.70 10.79
CA LYS A 92 23.34 3.85 10.32
C LYS A 92 23.54 3.22 8.94
N VAL A 93 23.09 1.98 8.76
CA VAL A 93 23.17 1.25 7.47
C VAL A 93 22.42 1.98 6.36
N VAL A 94 21.22 2.48 6.64
CA VAL A 94 20.43 3.25 5.66
C VAL A 94 21.16 4.52 5.25
N ARG A 95 21.72 5.28 6.20
CA ARG A 95 22.50 6.50 5.88
C ARG A 95 23.70 6.18 4.99
N GLN A 96 24.43 5.11 5.31
CA GLN A 96 25.57 4.66 4.49
C GLN A 96 25.14 4.26 3.09
N SER A 97 24.05 3.49 2.96
CA SER A 97 23.49 3.09 1.67
C SER A 97 23.06 4.29 0.83
N VAL A 98 22.39 5.28 1.43
CA VAL A 98 21.99 6.52 0.76
C VAL A 98 23.22 7.30 0.28
N LYS A 99 24.25 7.43 1.12
CA LYS A 99 25.50 8.08 0.73
C LYS A 99 26.14 7.39 -0.47
N HIS A 100 26.28 6.06 -0.43
CA HIS A 100 26.85 5.30 -1.53
C HIS A 100 26.05 5.43 -2.82
N LYS A 101 24.71 5.37 -2.75
CA LYS A 101 23.85 5.58 -3.93
C LYS A 101 24.01 6.98 -4.52
N ARG A 102 24.12 8.02 -3.69
CA ARG A 102 24.35 9.40 -4.16
C ARG A 102 25.69 9.53 -4.87
N MET A 103 26.76 8.98 -4.30
CA MET A 103 28.08 8.99 -4.94
C MET A 103 28.06 8.29 -6.29
N LYS A 104 27.42 7.11 -6.37
CA LYS A 104 27.29 6.37 -7.62
C LYS A 104 26.54 7.17 -8.70
N ILE A 105 25.47 7.88 -8.33
CA ILE A 105 24.73 8.74 -9.27
C ILE A 105 25.63 9.87 -9.77
N LEU A 106 26.38 10.54 -8.89
CA LEU A 106 27.30 11.62 -9.30
C LEU A 106 28.41 11.12 -10.22
N GLU A 107 28.97 9.93 -9.95
CA GLU A 107 29.96 9.29 -10.82
C GLU A 107 29.36 8.93 -12.19
N GLU A 108 28.14 8.39 -12.23
CA GLU A 108 27.41 8.09 -13.47
C GLU A 108 27.09 9.37 -14.28
N GLU A 109 26.74 10.46 -13.60
CA GLU A 109 26.49 11.77 -14.22
C GLU A 109 27.77 12.37 -14.81
N ALA A 110 28.88 12.35 -14.06
CA ALA A 110 30.18 12.82 -14.52
C ALA A 110 30.70 12.00 -15.71
N ASN A 111 30.61 10.67 -15.62
CA ASN A 111 30.97 9.81 -16.73
C ASN A 111 30.09 10.06 -17.97
N ARG A 112 28.82 10.44 -17.81
CA ARG A 112 27.94 10.79 -18.93
C ARG A 112 28.32 12.12 -19.59
N THR A 113 28.80 13.10 -18.82
CA THR A 113 29.24 14.40 -19.34
C THR A 113 30.59 14.35 -20.04
N ASP A 114 31.46 13.39 -19.71
CA ASP A 114 32.77 13.23 -20.36
C ASP A 114 32.72 12.63 -21.78
N TYR A 115 31.55 12.18 -22.25
CA TYR A 115 31.31 11.69 -23.62
C TYR A 115 30.58 12.69 -24.54
N VAL A 116 30.43 13.95 -24.14
CA VAL A 116 29.85 15.05 -24.95
C VAL A 116 30.94 16.07 -25.27
#